data_AF-A0A2G6CA85-F1
#
_entry.id   AF-A0A2G6CA85-F1
#
_cell.length_a   1.000
_cell.length_b   1.000
_cell.length_c   1.000
_cell.angle_alpha   90.00
_cell.angle_beta   90.00
_cell.angle_gamma   90.00
#
_symmetry.space_group_name_H-M   'P 1'
#
loop_
_entity.id
_entity.type
_entity.pdbx_description
1 polymer ?
#
loop_
_entity_poly.entity_id
_entity_poly.type
_entity_poly.pdbx_seq_one_letter_code
_entity_poly.pdbx_strand_id
1 'polypeptide(L)'
;MALRSREKAVQAAAQACKEIKAQLLDQTVSLKSIKLARSQYGRLTFKRIYEFDFSVAGYERRRGRAFMLGQTLEQVQIDEAEGTTIDMKR
;
A
#
# COMPACT_ATOMS: atom_id res chain seq x y z
N MET A 1 -2.89 -6.18 16.43
CA MET A 1 -1.80 -5.36 15.84
C MET A 1 -1.67 -5.54 14.33
N ALA A 2 -1.47 -6.76 13.82
CA ALA A 2 -1.31 -6.99 12.37
C ALA A 2 -2.58 -6.74 11.54
N LEU A 3 -3.76 -7.12 12.06
CA LEU A 3 -5.04 -6.95 11.36
C LEU A 3 -5.36 -5.47 11.07
N ARG A 4 -5.20 -4.59 12.07
CA ARG A 4 -5.39 -3.13 11.92
C ARG A 4 -4.44 -2.50 10.89
N SER A 5 -3.20 -2.99 10.80
CA SER A 5 -2.25 -2.51 9.78
C SER A 5 -2.70 -2.93 8.37
N ARG A 6 -3.26 -4.14 8.24
CA ARG A 6 -3.77 -4.65 6.98
C ARG A 6 -5.02 -3.91 6.54
N GLU A 7 -5.98 -3.68 7.43
CA GLU A 7 -7.20 -2.91 7.15
C GLU A 7 -6.89 -1.50 6.64
N LYS A 8 -5.95 -0.81 7.30
CA LYS A 8 -5.47 0.50 6.83
C LYS A 8 -4.80 0.43 5.46
N ALA A 9 -4.02 -0.63 5.20
CA ALA A 9 -3.41 -0.83 3.89
C ALA A 9 -4.47 -1.08 2.80
N VAL A 10 -5.55 -1.82 3.09
CA VAL A 10 -6.69 -1.99 2.15
C VAL A 10 -7.36 -0.65 1.87
N GLN A 11 -7.66 0.14 2.91
CA GLN A 11 -8.26 1.46 2.74
C GLN A 11 -7.38 2.40 1.91
N ALA A 12 -6.06 2.40 2.18
CA ALA A 12 -5.09 3.17 1.44
C ALA A 12 -5.00 2.75 -0.03
N ALA A 13 -4.96 1.44 -0.30
CA ALA A 13 -4.94 0.90 -1.65
C ALA A 13 -6.20 1.27 -2.44
N ALA A 14 -7.38 1.15 -1.82
CA ALA A 14 -8.65 1.51 -2.43
C ALA A 14 -8.72 3.01 -2.75
N GLN A 15 -8.25 3.87 -1.84
CA GLN A 15 -8.19 5.32 -2.04
C GLN A 15 -7.23 5.69 -3.18
N ALA A 16 -6.03 5.11 -3.19
CA ALA A 16 -5.04 5.37 -4.23
C ALA A 16 -5.54 4.92 -5.62
N CYS A 17 -6.21 3.76 -5.71
CA CYS A 17 -6.85 3.30 -6.95
C CYS A 17 -7.93 4.30 -7.41
N LYS A 18 -8.77 4.77 -6.48
CA LYS A 18 -9.83 5.74 -6.79
C LYS A 18 -9.29 7.05 -7.37
N GLU A 19 -8.16 7.54 -6.87
CA GLU A 19 -7.52 8.78 -7.33
C GLU A 19 -7.05 8.69 -8.79
N ILE A 20 -6.56 7.52 -9.21
CA ILE A 20 -6.15 7.26 -10.60
C ILE A 20 -7.27 6.68 -11.47
N LYS A 21 -8.53 6.72 -11.00
CA LYS A 21 -9.69 6.10 -11.67
C LYS A 21 -9.50 4.61 -11.99
N ALA A 22 -8.74 3.91 -11.17
CA ALA A 22 -8.55 2.47 -11.24
C ALA A 22 -9.44 1.73 -10.25
N GLN A 23 -9.61 0.43 -10.51
CA GLN A 23 -10.29 -0.51 -9.63
C GLN A 23 -9.28 -1.36 -8.88
N LEU A 24 -9.38 -1.39 -7.55
CA LEU A 24 -8.69 -2.37 -6.71
C LEU A 24 -9.25 -3.77 -6.98
N LEU A 25 -8.40 -4.70 -7.37
CA LEU A 25 -8.76 -6.09 -7.64
C LEU A 25 -8.78 -6.89 -6.33
N ASP A 26 -9.67 -7.87 -6.27
CA ASP A 26 -9.89 -8.77 -5.13
C ASP A 26 -10.26 -8.05 -3.80
N GLN A 27 -10.41 -6.71 -3.82
CA GLN A 27 -10.67 -5.85 -2.66
C GLN A 27 -9.77 -6.14 -1.45
N THR A 28 -8.53 -6.55 -1.71
CA THR A 28 -7.66 -7.11 -0.68
C THR A 28 -6.21 -6.70 -0.89
N VAL A 29 -5.42 -6.87 0.17
CA VAL A 29 -3.97 -6.68 0.14
C VAL A 29 -3.26 -7.90 0.70
N SER A 30 -2.07 -8.19 0.20
CA SER A 30 -1.23 -9.32 0.59
C SER A 30 0.06 -8.83 1.25
N LEU A 31 0.46 -9.44 2.37
CA LEU A 31 1.71 -9.06 3.02
C LEU A 31 2.89 -9.52 2.17
N LYS A 32 3.67 -8.58 1.64
CA LYS A 32 4.85 -8.87 0.80
C LYS A 32 6.13 -8.94 1.61
N SER A 33 6.29 -8.07 2.61
CA SER A 33 7.49 -8.03 3.46
C SER A 33 7.17 -7.48 4.85
N ILE A 34 7.90 -7.97 5.85
CA ILE A 34 7.88 -7.44 7.22
C ILE A 34 9.31 -7.38 7.75
N LYS A 35 9.67 -6.25 8.37
CA LYS A 35 10.99 -6.01 8.98
C LYS A 35 10.84 -5.24 10.29
N LEU A 36 11.79 -5.39 11.20
CA LEU A 36 11.91 -4.52 12.37
C LEU A 36 12.54 -3.18 11.95
N ALA A 37 12.02 -2.09 12.51
CA ALA A 37 12.51 -0.74 12.32
C ALA A 37 12.36 0.05 13.63
N ARG A 38 13.05 1.18 13.74
CA ARG A 38 12.80 2.15 14.82
C ARG A 38 11.91 3.26 14.29
N SER A 39 10.89 3.64 15.06
CA SER A 39 10.06 4.81 14.75
C SER A 39 10.82 6.09 15.04
N GLN A 40 10.31 7.23 14.59
CA GLN A 40 10.86 8.56 14.88
C GLN A 40 10.98 8.87 16.39
N TYR A 41 10.25 8.13 17.24
CA TYR A 41 10.30 8.23 18.70
C TYR A 41 11.24 7.20 19.34
N GLY A 42 12.10 6.53 18.56
CA GLY A 42 13.08 5.56 19.05
C GLY A 42 12.52 4.19 19.44
N ARG A 43 11.19 3.97 19.34
CA ARG A 43 10.55 2.70 19.68
C ARG A 43 10.68 1.69 18.55
N LEU A 44 10.94 0.42 18.89
CA LEU A 44 10.89 -0.69 17.94
C LEU A 44 9.48 -0.86 17.40
N THR A 45 9.37 -0.98 16.08
CA THR A 45 8.11 -1.15 15.36
C THR A 45 8.33 -2.03 14.13
N PHE A 46 7.24 -2.43 13.49
CA PHE A 46 7.28 -3.24 12.28
C PHE A 46 7.09 -2.35 11.05
N LYS A 47 8.04 -2.40 10.13
CA LYS A 47 7.84 -1.94 8.76
C LYS A 47 7.19 -3.07 7.96
N ARG A 48 6.02 -2.84 7.38
CA ARG A 48 5.30 -3.81 6.55
C ARG A 48 5.11 -3.24 5.15
N ILE A 49 5.25 -4.09 4.15
CA ILE A 49 4.90 -3.78 2.77
C ILE A 49 3.75 -4.70 2.40
N TYR A 50 2.63 -4.11 2.04
CA TYR A 50 1.50 -4.83 1.46
C TYR A 50 1.48 -4.59 -0.04
N GLU A 51 1.24 -5.63 -0.82
CA GLU A 51 1.06 -5.58 -2.26
C GLU A 51 -0.42 -5.76 -2.58
N PHE A 52 -0.90 -5.07 -3.60
CA PHE A 52 -2.25 -5.18 -4.11
C PHE A 52 -2.27 -5.10 -5.63
N ASP A 53 -3.29 -5.69 -6.22
CA ASP A 53 -3.50 -5.64 -7.65
C ASP A 53 -4.62 -4.64 -7.98
N PHE A 54 -4.48 -3.93 -9.10
CA PHE A 54 -5.48 -3.00 -9.58
C PHE A 54 -5.57 -3.03 -11.11
N SER A 55 -6.63 -2.45 -11.66
CA SER A 55 -6.83 -2.30 -13.10
C SER A 55 -7.35 -0.91 -13.43
N VAL A 56 -6.77 -0.23 -14.42
CA VAL A 56 -7.28 1.08 -14.89
C VAL A 56 -8.41 0.88 -15.89
N ALA A 57 -8.20 0.02 -16.88
CA ALA A 57 -9.15 -0.21 -17.98
C ALA A 57 -9.95 -1.54 -17.87
N GLY A 58 -9.78 -2.28 -16.77
CA GLY A 58 -10.55 -3.51 -16.47
C GLY A 58 -9.97 -4.81 -17.02
N TYR A 59 -9.00 -4.77 -17.94
CA TYR A 59 -8.37 -5.96 -18.53
C TYR A 59 -6.91 -6.17 -18.14
N GLU A 60 -6.22 -5.10 -17.74
CA GLU A 60 -4.83 -5.17 -17.28
C GLU A 60 -4.77 -5.37 -15.76
N ARG A 61 -3.85 -6.23 -15.30
CA ARG A 61 -3.56 -6.40 -13.88
C ARG A 61 -2.23 -5.73 -13.58
N ARG A 62 -2.28 -4.69 -12.78
CA ARG A 62 -1.14 -3.88 -12.35
C ARG A 62 -0.97 -4.03 -10.85
N ARG A 63 0.22 -3.70 -10.34
CA ARG A 63 0.54 -3.84 -8.91
C ARG A 63 0.78 -2.51 -8.26
N GLY A 64 0.29 -2.39 -7.04
CA GLY A 64 0.61 -1.30 -6.14
C GLY A 64 1.11 -1.83 -4.80
N ARG A 65 1.75 -0.96 -4.03
CA ARG A 65 2.35 -1.29 -2.74
C ARG A 65 1.99 -0.25 -1.68
N ALA A 66 1.53 -0.69 -0.52
CA ALA A 66 1.31 0.16 0.65
C ALA A 66 2.38 -0.12 1.70
N PHE A 67 3.11 0.92 2.09
CA PHE A 67 4.20 0.88 3.06
C PHE A 67 3.69 1.37 4.41
N MET A 68 3.79 0.51 5.41
CA MET A 68 3.31 0.77 6.77
C MET A 68 4.48 0.79 7.74
N LEU A 69 4.48 1.73 8.68
CA LEU A 69 5.35 1.74 9.86
C LEU A 69 4.48 1.61 11.12
N GLY A 70 4.53 0.46 11.78
CA GLY A 70 3.63 0.12 12.88
C GLY A 70 2.18 -0.02 12.42
N GLN A 71 1.38 1.02 12.67
CA GLN A 71 -0.03 1.14 12.23
C GLN A 71 -0.24 2.42 11.40
N THR A 72 0.83 3.09 11.00
CA THR A 72 0.81 4.31 10.20
C THR A 72 1.12 3.94 8.76
N LEU A 73 0.35 4.51 7.82
CA LEU A 73 0.66 4.45 6.41
C LEU A 73 1.70 5.53 6.11
N GLU A 74 2.85 5.13 5.58
CA GLU A 74 3.93 6.06 5.23
C GLU A 74 3.84 6.46 3.75
N GLN A 75 3.47 5.52 2.90
CA GLN A 75 3.48 5.69 1.44
C GLN A 75 2.58 4.65 0.77
N VAL A 76 1.95 5.04 -0.33
CA VAL A 76 1.40 4.11 -1.33
C VAL A 76 2.15 4.34 -2.62
N GLN A 77 2.46 3.27 -3.34
CA GLN A 77 3.06 3.28 -4.67
C GLN A 77 2.15 2.54 -5.63
N ILE A 78 2.07 3.04 -6.86
CA ILE A 78 1.32 2.47 -7.96
C ILE A 78 2.32 2.26 -9.09
N ASP A 79 2.44 1.04 -9.60
CA ASP A 79 3.34 0.78 -10.72
C ASP A 79 2.64 1.25 -12.01
N GLU A 80 2.93 2.49 -12.45
CA GLU A 80 2.50 3.04 -13.74
C GLU A 80 3.36 2.55 -14.92
N ALA A 81 2.83 2.61 -16.16
CA ALA A 81 3.43 1.91 -17.32
C ALA A 81 4.72 2.62 -17.77
N GLU A 82 4.87 3.88 -17.39
CA GLU A 82 6.04 4.71 -17.62
C GLU A 82 6.90 4.93 -16.36
N GLY A 83 6.65 4.22 -15.26
CA GLY A 83 7.56 4.18 -14.11
C GLY A 83 7.38 5.31 -13.07
N THR A 84 6.21 5.92 -12.96
CA THR A 84 6.00 6.98 -11.95
C THR A 84 5.63 6.41 -10.59
N THR A 85 6.48 6.65 -9.59
CA THR A 85 6.16 6.42 -8.18
C THR A 85 5.34 7.60 -7.68
N ILE A 86 4.01 7.47 -7.62
CA ILE A 86 3.17 8.49 -6.96
C ILE A 86 3.41 8.36 -5.45
N ASP A 87 4.28 9.20 -4.88
CA ASP A 87 4.53 9.27 -3.44
C ASP A 87 3.40 10.05 -2.76
N MET A 88 2.31 9.36 -2.39
CA MET A 88 1.29 9.95 -1.51
C MET A 88 1.81 9.96 -0.07
N LYS A 89 2.76 10.84 0.24
CA LYS A 89 3.08 11.19 1.63
C LYS A 89 1.94 12.04 2.18
N ARG A 90 1.27 11.53 3.21
CA ARG A 90 0.32 12.31 4.02
C ARG A 90 1.05 13.09 5.10
#